data_AF-A0A259IN34-F1
#
_entry.id   AF-A0A259IN34-F1
#
_cell.length_a   1.000
_cell.length_b   1.000
_cell.length_c   1.000
_cell.angle_alpha   90.00
_cell.angle_beta   90.00
_cell.angle_gamma   90.00
#
_symmetry.space_group_name_H-M   'P 1'
#
loop_
_entity.id
_entity.type
_entity.pdbx_description
1 polymer ?
#
loop_
_entity_poly.entity_id
_entity_poly.type
_entity_poly.pdbx_seq_one_letter_code
_entity_poly.pdbx_strand_id
1 'polypeptide(L)'
;MQAVWRIALDAPMFKADDLSGEGAKKSGGRWNKKGTPVLYTSESIALACLETLVHINAQGLPLTRYLVRIDIPTRVWNLAKKLNMKTAGVGWDALPAGTTSIEKGQKWLQSNASALLLVPSVVIPQASNVLINPLHPDIKLIKAKKIEKFSYDPRLVGQS
;
A
#
# COMPACT_ATOMS: atom_id res chain seq x y z
N MET A 1 -10.07 -11.66 12.23
CA MET A 1 -9.81 -10.94 10.96
C MET A 1 -9.05 -9.68 11.30
N GLN A 2 -8.08 -9.31 10.47
CA GLN A 2 -7.35 -8.04 10.60
C GLN A 2 -7.82 -7.10 9.48
N ALA A 3 -8.05 -5.83 9.80
CA ALA A 3 -8.38 -4.82 8.79
C ALA A 3 -7.15 -3.99 8.45
N VAL A 4 -6.93 -3.76 7.15
CA VAL A 4 -5.97 -2.80 6.62
C VAL A 4 -6.68 -1.81 5.71
N TRP A 5 -6.05 -0.66 5.48
CA TRP A 5 -6.71 0.50 4.89
C TRP A 5 -5.95 1.04 3.71
N ARG A 6 -6.67 1.58 2.72
CA ARG A 6 -6.09 2.47 1.70
C ARG A 6 -7.04 3.61 1.38
N ILE A 7 -6.48 4.69 0.85
CA ILE A 7 -7.25 5.78 0.26
C ILE A 7 -6.97 5.78 -1.24
N ALA A 8 -7.97 5.37 -2.03
CA ALA A 8 -7.79 5.12 -3.46
C ALA A 8 -8.82 5.85 -4.30
N LEU A 9 -8.49 6.02 -5.58
CA LEU A 9 -9.35 6.66 -6.59
C LEU A 9 -10.13 5.60 -7.35
N ASP A 10 -11.30 5.98 -7.86
CA ASP A 10 -11.90 5.28 -8.99
C ASP A 10 -11.28 5.82 -10.28
N ALA A 11 -10.74 4.93 -11.10
CA ALA A 11 -10.25 5.23 -12.44
C ALA A 11 -11.07 4.43 -13.46
N PRO A 12 -11.13 4.86 -14.75
CA PRO A 12 -11.86 4.12 -15.77
C PRO A 12 -11.45 2.64 -15.90
N MET A 13 -10.19 2.32 -15.57
CA MET A 13 -9.63 0.97 -15.69
C MET A 13 -9.60 0.17 -14.39
N PHE A 14 -9.81 0.78 -13.22
CA PHE A 14 -9.78 0.08 -11.93
C PHE A 14 -10.57 0.84 -10.87
N LYS A 15 -11.26 0.09 -10.01
CA LYS A 15 -12.02 0.65 -8.89
C LYS A 15 -11.14 0.81 -7.66
N ALA A 16 -11.53 1.68 -6.72
CA ALA A 16 -10.77 1.90 -5.49
C ALA A 16 -10.62 0.63 -4.63
N ASP A 17 -11.60 -0.28 -4.66
CA ASP A 17 -11.62 -1.59 -4.00
C ASP A 17 -11.03 -2.73 -4.85
N ASP A 18 -10.39 -2.40 -5.97
CA ASP A 18 -9.69 -3.39 -6.78
C ASP A 18 -8.52 -4.05 -6.01
N LEU A 19 -8.43 -5.36 -6.19
CA LEU A 19 -7.39 -6.22 -5.61
C LEU A 19 -6.41 -6.73 -6.67
N SER A 20 -6.46 -6.26 -7.92
CA SER A 20 -5.52 -6.69 -8.97
C SER A 20 -4.12 -6.07 -8.83
N GLY A 21 -4.02 -4.88 -8.22
CA GLY A 21 -2.76 -4.15 -8.08
C GLY A 21 -2.32 -3.41 -9.35
N GLU A 22 -3.23 -3.21 -10.31
CA GLU A 22 -2.94 -2.64 -11.62
C GLU A 22 -2.37 -1.21 -11.56
N GLY A 23 -2.80 -0.40 -10.58
CA GLY A 23 -2.26 0.95 -10.36
C GLY A 23 -0.75 0.92 -10.11
N ALA A 24 -0.32 0.16 -9.10
CA ALA A 24 1.10 0.01 -8.76
C ALA A 24 1.88 -0.73 -9.85
N LYS A 25 1.24 -1.62 -10.60
CA LYS A 25 1.85 -2.27 -11.76
C LYS A 25 2.25 -1.24 -12.82
N LYS A 26 1.40 -0.26 -13.10
CA LYS A 26 1.66 0.78 -14.12
C LYS A 26 2.71 1.79 -13.66
N SER A 27 2.61 2.28 -12.43
CA SER A 27 3.50 3.33 -11.93
C SER A 27 4.82 2.79 -11.38
N GLY A 28 4.84 1.55 -10.90
CA GLY A 28 5.84 1.10 -9.93
C GLY A 28 5.59 1.73 -8.56
N GLY A 29 6.46 1.43 -7.60
CA GLY A 29 6.41 2.00 -6.26
C GLY A 29 7.66 1.67 -5.46
N ARG A 30 7.67 2.02 -4.17
CA ARG A 30 8.83 1.80 -3.30
C ARG A 30 9.26 0.33 -3.21
N TRP A 31 8.30 -0.59 -3.29
CA TRP A 31 8.51 -2.02 -3.08
C TRP A 31 8.18 -2.87 -4.32
N ASN A 32 8.00 -2.26 -5.50
CA ASN A 32 7.76 -3.02 -6.73
C ASN A 32 8.28 -2.29 -7.96
N LYS A 33 8.78 -3.07 -8.94
CA LYS A 33 9.10 -2.53 -10.27
C LYS A 33 7.83 -2.30 -11.08
N LYS A 34 7.90 -1.37 -12.04
CA LYS A 34 6.89 -1.25 -13.11
C LYS A 34 6.70 -2.62 -13.78
N GLY A 35 5.46 -2.95 -14.10
CA GLY A 35 5.04 -4.25 -14.63
C GLY A 35 4.71 -5.31 -13.57
N THR A 36 5.09 -5.11 -12.30
CA THR A 36 4.79 -6.06 -11.21
C THR A 36 3.64 -5.55 -10.34
N PRO A 37 2.50 -6.25 -10.26
CA PRO A 37 1.36 -5.79 -9.48
C PRO A 37 1.57 -6.01 -8.00
N VAL A 38 1.14 -5.03 -7.20
CA VAL A 38 1.13 -5.09 -5.73
C VAL A 38 0.07 -4.14 -5.21
N LEU A 39 -0.49 -4.46 -4.06
CA LEU A 39 -1.45 -3.63 -3.37
C LEU A 39 -0.76 -2.96 -2.17
N TYR A 40 -0.80 -1.64 -2.11
CA TYR A 40 -0.34 -0.88 -0.95
C TYR A 40 -1.51 -0.59 -0.01
N THR A 41 -1.30 -0.88 1.28
CA THR A 41 -2.26 -0.62 2.35
C THR A 41 -1.51 -0.28 3.63
N SER A 42 -2.22 0.22 4.64
CA SER A 42 -1.67 0.61 5.93
C SER A 42 -2.44 -0.05 7.07
N GLU A 43 -1.79 -0.31 8.20
CA GLU A 43 -2.44 -0.89 9.39
C GLU A 43 -3.52 0.03 10.00
N SER A 44 -3.44 1.34 9.75
CA SER A 44 -4.41 2.32 10.24
C SER A 44 -4.85 3.30 9.16
N ILE A 45 -6.05 3.87 9.34
CA ILE A 45 -6.60 4.93 8.49
C ILE A 45 -5.68 6.16 8.54
N ALA A 46 -5.18 6.53 9.72
CA ALA A 46 -4.28 7.67 9.90
C ALA A 46 -2.98 7.51 9.11
N LEU A 47 -2.40 6.30 9.06
CA LEU A 47 -1.21 6.05 8.25
C LEU A 47 -1.53 6.08 6.75
N ALA A 48 -2.66 5.50 6.33
CA ALA A 48 -3.09 5.57 4.92
C ALA A 48 -3.29 7.03 4.45
N CYS A 49 -3.83 7.88 5.34
CA CYS A 49 -3.97 9.33 5.15
C CYS A 49 -2.61 9.99 4.94
N LEU A 50 -1.64 9.77 5.83
CA LEU A 50 -0.30 10.34 5.73
C LEU A 50 0.45 9.89 4.47
N GLU A 51 0.45 8.59 4.17
CA GLU A 51 1.10 8.05 2.97
C GLU A 51 0.52 8.66 1.70
N THR A 52 -0.81 8.78 1.64
CA THR A 52 -1.50 9.33 0.48
C THR A 52 -1.29 10.84 0.38
N LEU A 53 -1.24 11.58 1.50
CA LEU A 53 -0.92 13.03 1.52
C LEU A 53 0.47 13.33 0.98
N VAL A 54 1.48 12.57 1.41
CA VAL A 54 2.86 12.75 0.92
C VAL A 54 2.92 12.52 -0.59
N HIS A 55 2.16 11.55 -1.11
CA HIS A 55 2.05 11.32 -2.56
C HIS A 55 1.26 12.43 -3.29
N ILE A 56 0.19 12.94 -2.68
CA ILE A 56 -0.65 14.02 -3.23
C ILE A 56 0.11 15.33 -3.34
N ASN A 57 0.88 15.71 -2.32
CA ASN A 57 1.65 16.96 -2.35
C ASN A 57 2.68 16.96 -3.50
N ALA A 58 3.07 15.78 -3.99
CA ALA A 58 3.89 15.65 -5.19
C ALA A 58 3.10 15.72 -6.52
N GLN A 59 1.76 15.62 -6.51
CA GLN A 59 0.92 15.44 -7.71
C GLN A 59 -0.33 16.35 -7.84
N GLY A 60 -0.74 17.11 -6.80
CA GLY A 60 -1.90 18.04 -6.80
C GLY A 60 -3.25 17.46 -6.31
N LEU A 61 -4.29 18.32 -6.12
CA LEU A 61 -5.62 17.99 -5.54
C LEU A 61 -6.83 18.54 -6.35
N PRO A 62 -8.04 17.92 -6.28
CA PRO A 62 -8.34 16.51 -6.03
C PRO A 62 -9.25 15.85 -7.08
N LEU A 63 -8.96 14.58 -7.36
CA LEU A 63 -9.92 13.59 -7.85
C LEU A 63 -10.64 12.95 -6.65
N THR A 64 -11.92 12.58 -6.79
CA THR A 64 -12.72 11.91 -5.75
C THR A 64 -12.07 10.62 -5.25
N ARG A 65 -11.69 10.58 -3.96
CA ARG A 65 -11.08 9.42 -3.30
C ARG A 65 -12.08 8.68 -2.41
N TYR A 66 -11.76 7.44 -2.09
CA TYR A 66 -12.55 6.58 -1.21
C TYR A 66 -11.67 5.96 -0.13
N LEU A 67 -12.21 5.87 1.07
CA LEU A 67 -11.66 5.04 2.12
C LEU A 67 -12.04 3.58 1.83
N VAL A 68 -11.05 2.73 1.73
CA VAL A 68 -11.24 1.30 1.43
C VAL A 68 -10.73 0.48 2.60
N ARG A 69 -11.62 -0.36 3.12
CA ARG A 69 -11.29 -1.38 4.12
C ARG A 69 -10.97 -2.68 3.41
N ILE A 70 -9.89 -3.33 3.82
CA ILE A 70 -9.51 -4.64 3.32
C ILE A 70 -9.41 -5.59 4.50
N ASP A 71 -10.31 -6.57 4.53
CA ASP A 71 -10.36 -7.59 5.57
C ASP A 71 -9.49 -8.79 5.18
N ILE A 72 -8.55 -9.08 6.05
CA ILE A 72 -7.57 -10.17 5.92
C ILE A 72 -7.90 -11.25 6.97
N PRO A 73 -8.08 -12.51 6.56
CA PRO A 73 -8.26 -13.60 7.52
C PRO A 73 -7.05 -13.76 8.43
N THR A 74 -7.29 -14.04 9.72
CA THR A 74 -6.22 -14.18 10.73
C THR A 74 -5.18 -15.24 10.31
N ARG A 75 -5.60 -16.33 9.65
CA ARG A 75 -4.67 -17.35 9.14
C ARG A 75 -3.68 -16.81 8.10
N VAL A 76 -4.12 -15.88 7.24
CA VAL A 76 -3.26 -15.26 6.21
C VAL A 76 -2.34 -14.23 6.88
N TRP A 77 -2.87 -13.46 7.84
CA TRP A 77 -2.10 -12.51 8.62
C TRP A 77 -0.94 -13.15 9.39
N ASN A 78 -1.18 -14.30 10.03
CA ASN A 78 -0.17 -15.00 10.80
C ASN A 78 0.98 -15.55 9.94
N LEU A 79 0.76 -15.74 8.63
CA LEU A 79 1.76 -16.18 7.67
C LEU A 79 2.50 -15.02 6.99
N ALA A 80 2.18 -13.77 7.34
CA ALA A 80 2.80 -12.61 6.74
C ALA A 80 4.30 -12.56 7.03
N LYS A 81 5.09 -12.24 6.00
CA LYS A 81 6.49 -11.87 6.19
C LYS A 81 6.56 -10.45 6.74
N LYS A 82 7.59 -10.15 7.52
CA LYS A 82 7.78 -8.83 8.13
C LYS A 82 9.19 -8.33 7.87
N LEU A 83 9.28 -7.08 7.43
CA LEU A 83 10.50 -6.30 7.44
C LEU A 83 10.37 -5.25 8.55
N ASN A 84 11.45 -5.05 9.29
CA ASN A 84 11.68 -3.89 10.14
C ASN A 84 12.84 -3.05 9.56
N MET A 85 13.11 -1.89 10.17
CA MET A 85 14.18 -0.96 9.77
C MET A 85 15.56 -1.64 9.60
N LYS A 86 15.89 -2.61 10.47
CA LYS A 86 17.18 -3.33 10.40
C LYS A 86 17.20 -4.34 9.24
N THR A 87 16.09 -5.04 9.02
CA THR A 87 15.99 -6.08 7.99
C THR A 87 15.62 -5.54 6.62
N ALA A 88 15.11 -4.31 6.50
CA ALA A 88 14.75 -3.71 5.22
C ALA A 88 15.99 -3.44 4.35
N GLY A 89 17.17 -3.30 4.96
CA GLY A 89 18.44 -3.04 4.29
C GLY A 89 18.74 -1.53 4.21
N VAL A 90 20.02 -1.17 4.19
CA VAL A 90 20.44 0.24 4.16
C VAL A 90 19.90 0.93 2.89
N GLY A 91 19.28 2.10 3.05
CA GLY A 91 18.69 2.89 1.95
C GLY A 91 17.27 2.50 1.54
N TRP A 92 16.58 1.63 2.31
CA TRP A 92 15.18 1.28 2.05
C TRP A 92 14.22 2.50 2.10
N ASP A 93 14.59 3.50 2.89
CA ASP A 93 13.87 4.74 3.20
C ASP A 93 14.32 5.92 2.33
N ALA A 94 15.20 5.71 1.33
CA ALA A 94 15.65 6.76 0.44
C ALA A 94 14.49 7.54 -0.21
N LEU A 95 14.70 8.84 -0.41
CA LEU A 95 13.78 9.78 -1.06
C LEU A 95 14.47 10.44 -2.26
N PRO A 96 14.10 10.12 -3.52
CA PRO A 96 13.06 9.17 -3.93
C PRO A 96 13.43 7.71 -3.64
N ALA A 97 12.44 6.80 -3.74
CA ALA A 97 12.65 5.38 -3.44
C ALA A 97 13.81 4.77 -4.25
N GLY A 98 14.77 4.20 -3.53
CA GLY A 98 15.99 3.63 -4.10
C GLY A 98 15.86 2.17 -4.51
N THR A 99 16.92 1.63 -5.11
CA THR A 99 17.01 0.24 -5.57
C THR A 99 16.81 -0.78 -4.44
N THR A 100 17.30 -0.50 -3.23
CA THR A 100 17.21 -1.41 -2.08
C THR A 100 15.78 -1.89 -1.78
N SER A 101 14.83 -0.97 -1.60
CA SER A 101 13.44 -1.33 -1.28
C SER A 101 12.75 -1.99 -2.47
N ILE A 102 13.04 -1.52 -3.69
CA ILE A 102 12.44 -2.04 -4.92
C ILE A 102 12.86 -3.49 -5.13
N GLU A 103 14.16 -3.80 -5.04
CA GLU A 103 14.68 -5.15 -5.23
C GLU A 103 14.18 -6.11 -4.16
N LYS A 104 14.10 -5.64 -2.91
CA LYS A 104 13.63 -6.47 -1.80
C LYS A 104 12.15 -6.83 -1.92
N GLY A 105 11.32 -5.85 -2.25
CA GLY A 105 9.91 -6.08 -2.53
C GLY A 105 9.69 -6.93 -3.79
N GLN A 106 10.48 -6.68 -4.85
CA GLN A 106 10.45 -7.48 -6.08
C GLN A 106 10.77 -8.95 -5.81
N LYS A 107 11.82 -9.22 -5.02
CA LYS A 107 12.21 -10.58 -4.65
C LYS A 107 11.10 -11.28 -3.87
N TRP A 108 10.43 -10.57 -2.95
CA TRP A 108 9.28 -11.11 -2.24
C TRP A 108 8.12 -11.43 -3.18
N LEU A 109 7.74 -10.51 -4.08
CA LEU A 109 6.68 -10.70 -5.07
C LEU A 109 6.95 -11.92 -5.97
N GLN A 110 8.18 -12.05 -6.48
CA GLN A 110 8.60 -13.17 -7.33
C GLN A 110 8.66 -14.51 -6.59
N SER A 111 9.05 -14.49 -5.31
CA SER A 111 9.11 -15.72 -4.50
C SER A 111 7.73 -16.32 -4.24
N ASN A 112 6.68 -15.49 -4.30
CA ASN A 112 5.31 -15.83 -3.93
C ASN A 112 5.21 -16.58 -2.57
N ALA A 113 6.13 -16.31 -1.65
CA ALA A 113 6.29 -17.08 -0.42
C ALA A 113 5.25 -16.74 0.68
N SER A 114 4.50 -15.65 0.49
CA SER A 114 3.41 -15.23 1.37
C SER A 114 2.53 -14.22 0.64
N ALA A 115 1.25 -14.15 1.01
CA ALA A 115 0.33 -13.16 0.47
C ALA A 115 0.64 -11.74 0.95
N LEU A 116 1.27 -11.61 2.12
CA LEU A 116 1.44 -10.34 2.83
C LEU A 116 2.90 -10.10 3.19
N LEU A 117 3.33 -8.86 2.99
CA LEU A 117 4.59 -8.33 3.51
C LEU A 117 4.31 -7.08 4.32
N LEU A 118 4.55 -7.14 5.63
CA LEU A 118 4.56 -5.95 6.47
C LEU A 118 5.90 -5.25 6.28
N VAL A 119 5.85 -3.96 6.02
CA VAL A 119 7.03 -3.10 5.79
C VAL A 119 6.90 -1.83 6.62
N PRO A 120 8.01 -1.26 7.11
CA PRO A 120 7.96 0.02 7.80
C PRO A 120 7.47 1.12 6.84
N SER A 121 6.68 2.05 7.36
CA SER A 121 6.37 3.29 6.64
C SER A 121 7.60 4.19 6.63
N VAL A 122 7.85 4.88 5.51
CA VAL A 122 8.89 5.91 5.46
C VAL A 122 8.47 7.17 6.21
N VAL A 123 7.17 7.43 6.30
CA VAL A 123 6.62 8.59 7.01
C VAL A 123 6.68 8.38 8.53
N ILE A 124 6.30 7.19 9.00
CA ILE A 124 6.37 6.80 10.42
C ILE A 124 7.01 5.42 10.53
N PRO A 125 8.33 5.31 10.72
CA PRO A 125 9.04 4.02 10.74
C PRO A 125 8.58 3.02 11.81
N GLN A 126 7.90 3.48 12.85
CA GLN A 126 7.31 2.66 13.92
C GLN A 126 5.96 2.05 13.53
N ALA A 127 5.34 2.51 12.45
CA ALA A 127 4.08 1.99 11.93
C ALA A 127 4.32 1.17 10.65
N SER A 128 3.45 0.20 10.38
CA SER A 128 3.61 -0.67 9.22
C SER A 128 2.61 -0.36 8.10
N ASN A 129 3.14 -0.36 6.89
CA ASN A 129 2.34 -0.63 5.71
C ASN A 129 2.27 -2.14 5.47
N VAL A 130 1.19 -2.58 4.82
CA VAL A 130 0.98 -3.97 4.44
C VAL A 130 0.90 -4.04 2.93
N LEU A 131 1.87 -4.70 2.31
CA LEU A 131 1.84 -5.03 0.90
C LEU A 131 1.08 -6.34 0.73
N ILE A 132 0.18 -6.40 -0.24
CA ILE A 132 -0.56 -7.60 -0.59
C ILE A 132 -0.16 -8.03 -2.00
N ASN A 133 0.28 -9.27 -2.16
CA ASN A 133 0.61 -9.86 -3.45
C ASN A 133 -0.66 -10.39 -4.12
N PRO A 134 -1.14 -9.75 -5.19
CA PRO A 134 -2.37 -10.16 -5.87
C PRO A 134 -2.21 -11.47 -6.65
N LEU A 135 -0.98 -11.94 -6.88
CA LEU A 135 -0.68 -13.20 -7.57
C LEU A 135 -0.57 -14.38 -6.60
N HIS A 136 -0.67 -14.15 -5.29
CA HIS A 136 -0.62 -15.23 -4.30
C HIS A 136 -1.98 -15.94 -4.20
N PRO A 137 -2.03 -17.29 -4.10
CA PRO A 137 -3.29 -18.04 -4.06
C PRO A 137 -4.28 -17.63 -2.97
N ASP A 138 -3.78 -17.13 -1.83
CA ASP A 138 -4.60 -16.65 -0.72
C ASP A 138 -5.31 -15.31 -0.98
N ILE A 139 -5.03 -14.60 -2.08
CA ILE A 139 -5.73 -13.35 -2.44
C ILE A 139 -7.25 -13.55 -2.49
N LYS A 140 -7.72 -14.73 -2.89
CA LYS A 140 -9.14 -15.11 -2.95
C LYS A 140 -9.85 -15.08 -1.60
N LEU A 141 -9.09 -15.06 -0.50
CA LEU A 141 -9.61 -15.02 0.86
C LEU A 141 -9.70 -13.58 1.41
N ILE A 142 -9.06 -12.63 0.74
CA ILE A 142 -9.00 -11.23 1.13
C ILE A 142 -10.17 -10.49 0.48
N LYS A 143 -10.85 -9.63 1.23
CA LYS A 143 -12.01 -8.89 0.73
C LYS A 143 -11.76 -7.40 0.88
N ALA A 144 -12.00 -6.64 -0.18
CA ALA A 144 -11.98 -5.19 -0.16
C ALA A 144 -13.41 -4.65 -0.21
N LYS A 145 -13.64 -3.54 0.49
CA LYS A 145 -14.91 -2.82 0.46
C LYS A 145 -14.65 -1.31 0.53
N LYS A 146 -15.21 -0.56 -0.42
CA LYS A 146 -15.33 0.90 -0.29
C LYS A 146 -16.29 1.22 0.85
N ILE A 147 -15.84 2.03 1.80
CA ILE A 147 -16.65 2.43 2.94
C ILE A 147 -17.38 3.72 2.63
N GLU A 148 -16.64 4.77 2.30
CA GLU A 148 -17.17 6.10 2.07
C GLU A 148 -16.24 6.93 1.18
N LYS A 149 -16.75 8.07 0.70
CA LYS A 149 -15.90 9.09 0.06
C LYS A 149 -14.94 9.64 1.10
N PHE A 150 -13.68 9.83 0.69
CA PHE A 150 -12.65 10.39 1.54
C PHE A 150 -12.22 11.74 1.00
N SER A 151 -12.33 12.76 1.86
CA SER A 151 -11.86 14.12 1.59
C SER A 151 -10.85 14.50 2.65
N TYR A 152 -9.74 15.10 2.22
CA TYR A 152 -8.80 15.71 3.15
C TYR A 152 -9.37 17.02 3.66
N ASP A 153 -9.08 17.33 4.92
CA ASP A 153 -9.30 18.67 5.45
C ASP A 153 -8.49 19.67 4.63
N PRO A 154 -9.10 20.73 4.06
CA PRO A 154 -8.41 21.75 3.26
C PRO A 154 -7.18 22.37 3.97
N ARG A 155 -7.23 22.45 5.30
CA ARG A 155 -6.13 22.98 6.12
C ARG A 155 -4.87 22.11 6.06
N LEU A 156 -5.00 20.81 5.82
CA LEU A 156 -3.86 19.90 5.68
C LEU A 156 -3.14 20.05 4.35
N VAL A 157 -3.80 20.68 3.37
CA VAL A 157 -3.33 20.76 1.98
C VAL A 157 -3.05 22.20 1.55
N GLY A 158 -2.97 23.13 2.51
CA GLY A 158 -2.63 24.53 2.27
C GLY A 158 -3.71 25.33 1.54
N GLN A 159 -4.93 24.82 1.44
CA GLN A 159 -6.08 25.55 0.88
C GLN A 159 -6.86 26.14 2.06
N SER A 160 -6.75 27.46 2.24
CA SER A 160 -7.55 28.25 3.19
C SER A 160 -8.87 28.65 2.57
#